data_AF-A0A3C1D1K6-F1
#
_entry.id   AF-A0A3C1D1K6-F1
#
_cell.length_a   1.000
_cell.length_b   1.000
_cell.length_c   1.000
_cell.angle_alpha   90.00
_cell.angle_beta   90.00
_cell.angle_gamma   90.00
#
_symmetry.space_group_name_H-M   'P 1'
#
loop_
_entity.id
_entity.type
_entity.pdbx_description
1 polymer ?
#
loop_
_entity_poly.entity_id
_entity_poly.type
_entity_poly.pdbx_seq_one_letter_code
_entity_poly.pdbx_strand_id
1 'polypeptide(L)'
;MDRRSDIDIDALTRALDVHSLRILVAIDQTGSISAAARSLGYSQPTITQHVQRLEARLGAALVVRTARAARLTPTGALLAQHAPRIDASLTAAATELARMLGRRADLVRIAASADAVGTVVAPALGRLAAQQPEIDASFVEASDNAAALALVQDGRADIAVTLTLAVSGERHAIARRSGMRSTFLFAEEIVALSTAEIQAAGGRIDPALLADEIWIRGDGSPGDLLAERLERPRAGDDIHVSNAAAAVALARHRVGTTFVAESALAGIDLPDGVRVWGLTPAVTRRATATALVEAATIPAVESALRVLASLRPSPADVEVILDARRRSASHRARFSSSRTTYPARTAPPEESPMPFPSTARLAQAGAVVAAGALLLTACSGDPAPSASTALADSGEQIDSITVALPGSLSNLYVGQESGILNYYIASIAQEGLVAIDADGAIQPALAESWSQPDDVTYVYELRDDAMFQDGTPVTADDVVFSLNEARDETTSPGLAYYMTNVESVEKTGDSEVTITLTEPDAAFAKNMSTGGAAFITSKAFWDANDGNVGTASSLLMGTGPYKVTEFAPDSHVTFERTDTWWGEEPKVKSITVNFIPDESTRLLAAQSGDIDVAFNV
;
A
#
# COMPACT_ATOMS: atom_id res chain seq x y z
N MET A 1 -1.96 45.05 -36.96
CA MET A 1 -2.53 44.99 -35.59
C MET A 1 -3.66 43.99 -35.63
N ASP A 2 -3.66 42.85 -34.95
CA ASP A 2 -2.65 42.20 -34.11
C ASP A 2 -3.04 40.72 -34.11
N ARG A 3 -2.27 39.87 -34.78
CA ARG A 3 -2.45 38.41 -34.84
C ARG A 3 -1.43 37.78 -33.88
N ARG A 4 -1.49 38.19 -32.62
CA ARG A 4 -0.64 37.67 -31.55
C ARG A 4 -1.47 36.79 -30.62
N SER A 5 -1.00 35.54 -30.51
CA SER A 5 -1.20 34.58 -29.43
C SER A 5 -2.56 33.90 -29.26
N ASP A 6 -3.10 33.28 -30.32
CA ASP A 6 -3.56 31.89 -30.16
C ASP A 6 -2.29 31.04 -30.19
N ILE A 7 -1.62 30.90 -29.03
CA ILE A 7 -0.77 29.73 -28.84
C ILE A 7 -1.77 28.58 -28.87
N ASP A 8 -1.79 27.85 -29.98
CA ASP A 8 -2.79 26.83 -30.32
C ASP A 8 -3.00 25.89 -29.12
N ILE A 9 -4.07 26.13 -28.34
CA ILE A 9 -4.37 25.41 -27.08
C ILE A 9 -4.47 23.91 -27.38
N ASP A 10 -4.95 23.56 -28.56
CA ASP A 10 -4.99 22.21 -29.09
C ASP A 10 -3.60 21.62 -29.32
N ALA A 11 -2.64 22.40 -29.83
CA ALA A 11 -1.25 21.97 -29.96
C ALA A 11 -0.58 21.78 -28.60
N LEU A 12 -0.85 22.67 -27.63
CA LEU A 12 -0.37 22.50 -26.25
C LEU A 12 -0.96 21.25 -25.59
N THR A 13 -2.25 21.01 -25.77
CA THR A 13 -2.93 19.83 -25.20
C THR A 13 -2.40 18.53 -25.82
N ARG A 14 -2.15 18.49 -27.13
CA ARG A 14 -1.50 17.36 -27.82
C ARG A 14 -0.02 17.19 -27.44
N ALA A 15 0.64 18.26 -26.97
CA ALA A 15 2.01 18.20 -26.51
C ALA A 15 2.15 17.60 -25.09
N LEU A 16 1.08 17.64 -24.30
CA LEU A 16 1.05 17.12 -22.94
C LEU A 16 0.64 15.65 -22.94
N ASP A 17 1.35 14.85 -22.13
CA ASP A 17 1.00 13.47 -21.84
C ASP A 17 1.17 13.20 -20.35
N VAL A 18 0.38 12.25 -19.85
CA VAL A 18 0.26 11.92 -18.42
C VAL A 18 1.61 11.51 -17.84
N HIS A 19 2.38 10.74 -18.63
CA HIS A 19 3.69 10.27 -18.23
C HIS A 19 4.66 11.42 -17.99
N SER A 20 4.74 12.38 -18.92
CA SER A 20 5.61 13.54 -18.78
C SER A 20 5.19 14.45 -17.61
N LEU A 21 3.89 14.52 -17.30
CA LEU A 21 3.39 15.23 -16.11
C LEU A 21 3.80 14.56 -14.80
N ARG A 22 3.73 13.21 -14.71
CA ARG A 22 4.22 12.43 -13.56
C ARG A 22 5.72 12.63 -13.31
N ILE A 23 6.51 12.76 -14.39
CA ILE A 23 7.94 13.08 -14.30
C ILE A 23 8.18 14.43 -13.63
N LEU A 24 7.42 15.48 -13.98
CA LEU A 24 7.57 16.80 -13.37
C LEU A 24 7.22 16.76 -11.88
N VAL A 25 6.17 16.04 -11.49
CA VAL A 25 5.79 15.83 -10.07
C VAL A 25 6.91 15.14 -9.30
N ALA A 26 7.49 14.07 -9.85
CA ALA A 26 8.59 13.35 -9.19
C ALA A 26 9.84 14.23 -9.04
N ILE A 27 10.15 15.08 -10.03
CA ILE A 27 11.25 16.04 -9.94
C ILE A 27 10.97 17.10 -8.86
N ASP A 28 9.74 17.58 -8.74
CA ASP A 28 9.35 18.55 -7.71
C ASP A 28 9.48 17.97 -6.29
N GLN A 29 8.99 16.75 -6.09
CA GLN A 29 9.00 16.06 -4.80
C GLN A 29 10.41 15.69 -4.33
N THR A 30 11.26 15.25 -5.26
CA THR A 30 12.59 14.74 -4.91
C THR A 30 13.69 15.80 -5.00
N GLY A 31 13.43 16.92 -5.70
CA GLY A 31 14.42 17.97 -5.96
C GLY A 31 15.62 17.52 -6.79
N SER A 32 15.55 16.35 -7.42
CA SER A 32 16.65 15.74 -8.17
C SER A 32 16.13 14.85 -9.29
N ILE A 33 16.70 14.97 -10.50
CA ILE A 33 16.34 14.12 -11.63
C ILE A 33 16.73 12.66 -11.36
N SER A 34 17.86 12.42 -10.71
CA SER A 34 18.33 11.06 -10.38
C SER A 34 17.42 10.40 -9.35
N ALA A 35 16.94 11.17 -8.36
CA ALA A 35 16.01 10.65 -7.36
C ALA A 35 14.60 10.44 -7.96
N ALA A 36 14.12 11.36 -8.80
CA ALA A 36 12.88 11.21 -9.55
C ALA A 36 12.89 9.99 -10.47
N ALA A 37 14.03 9.71 -11.11
CA ALA A 37 14.20 8.52 -11.95
C ALA A 37 14.07 7.23 -11.14
N ARG A 38 14.79 7.14 -10.01
CA ARG A 38 14.66 6.01 -9.08
C ARG A 38 13.24 5.83 -8.55
N SER A 39 12.54 6.91 -8.19
CA SER A 39 11.16 6.81 -7.68
C SER A 39 10.14 6.38 -8.72
N LEU A 40 10.44 6.60 -10.01
CA LEU A 40 9.56 6.22 -11.12
C LEU A 40 10.00 4.93 -11.82
N GLY A 41 11.05 4.25 -11.34
CA GLY A 41 11.56 3.03 -11.98
C GLY A 41 12.26 3.24 -13.32
N TYR A 42 12.80 4.44 -13.57
CA TYR A 42 13.52 4.76 -14.81
C TYR A 42 14.99 5.10 -14.56
N SER A 43 15.81 5.02 -15.61
CA SER A 43 17.16 5.56 -15.58
C SER A 43 17.16 7.10 -15.61
N GLN A 44 18.17 7.73 -14.99
CA GLN A 44 18.34 9.19 -15.04
C GLN A 44 18.45 9.74 -16.48
N PRO A 45 19.18 9.09 -17.42
CA PRO A 45 19.17 9.46 -18.84
C PRO A 45 17.77 9.42 -19.46
N THR A 46 16.95 8.40 -19.17
CA THR A 46 15.58 8.27 -19.68
C THR A 46 14.73 9.45 -19.24
N ILE A 47 14.68 9.75 -17.94
CA ILE A 47 13.94 10.92 -17.43
C ILE A 47 14.45 12.22 -18.04
N THR A 48 15.78 12.37 -18.17
CA THR A 48 16.40 13.53 -18.82
C THR A 48 15.89 13.72 -20.25
N GLN A 49 15.81 12.64 -21.02
CA GLN A 49 15.37 12.67 -22.41
C GLN A 49 13.87 12.98 -22.51
N HIS A 50 13.04 12.44 -21.61
CA HIS A 50 11.61 12.76 -21.56
C HIS A 50 11.37 14.24 -21.25
N VAL A 51 12.06 14.80 -20.26
CA VAL A 51 11.99 16.24 -19.93
C VAL A 51 12.40 17.08 -21.13
N GLN A 52 13.54 16.78 -21.77
CA GLN A 52 14.01 17.53 -22.94
C GLN A 52 13.04 17.46 -24.12
N ARG A 53 12.42 16.29 -24.35
CA ARG A 53 11.43 16.11 -25.42
C ARG A 53 10.17 16.92 -25.15
N LEU A 54 9.71 16.98 -23.89
CA LEU A 54 8.58 17.79 -23.50
C LEU A 54 8.91 19.30 -23.62
N GLU A 55 10.08 19.73 -23.16
CA GLU A 55 10.58 21.11 -23.31
C GLU A 55 10.65 21.53 -24.78
N ALA A 56 11.14 20.65 -25.66
CA ALA A 56 11.21 20.89 -27.10
C ALA A 56 9.82 20.99 -27.75
N ARG A 57 8.86 20.16 -27.34
CA ARG A 57 7.46 20.21 -27.83
C ARG A 57 6.73 21.47 -27.38
N LEU A 58 6.96 21.92 -26.15
CA LEU A 58 6.31 23.10 -25.57
C LEU A 58 7.03 24.41 -25.90
N GLY A 59 8.29 24.34 -26.38
CA GLY A 59 9.13 25.51 -26.61
C GLY A 59 9.49 26.29 -25.34
N ALA A 60 9.43 25.63 -24.17
CA ALA A 60 9.66 26.24 -22.88
C ALA A 60 10.46 25.31 -21.97
N ALA A 61 11.44 25.87 -21.25
CA ALA A 61 12.15 25.14 -20.21
C ALA A 61 11.21 24.83 -19.04
N LEU A 62 11.22 23.59 -18.59
CA LEU A 62 10.39 23.09 -17.50
C LEU A 62 11.23 22.80 -16.26
N VAL A 63 12.52 22.50 -16.43
CA VAL A 63 13.43 22.16 -15.34
C VAL A 63 14.72 22.98 -15.42
N VAL A 64 15.09 23.63 -14.31
CA VAL A 64 16.40 24.24 -14.11
C VAL A 64 17.31 23.24 -13.43
N ARG A 65 18.46 22.95 -14.05
CA ARG A 65 19.48 22.05 -13.51
C ARG A 65 20.60 22.85 -12.84
N THR A 66 21.03 22.39 -11.67
CA THR A 66 22.27 22.79 -11.00
C THR A 66 23.15 21.57 -10.80
N ALA A 67 24.40 21.75 -10.34
CA ALA A 67 25.35 20.65 -10.17
C ALA A 67 24.88 19.54 -9.21
N ARG A 68 23.90 19.79 -8.32
CA ARG A 68 23.40 18.82 -7.34
C ARG A 68 21.88 18.77 -7.19
N ALA A 69 21.13 19.59 -7.91
CA ALA A 69 19.68 19.69 -7.75
C ALA A 69 18.98 20.04 -9.06
N ALA A 70 17.73 19.62 -9.17
CA ALA A 70 16.81 20.01 -10.22
C ALA A 70 15.60 20.71 -9.60
N ARG A 71 15.20 21.84 -10.19
CA ARG A 71 14.01 22.57 -9.75
C ARG A 71 13.13 22.86 -10.95
N LEU A 72 11.82 22.83 -10.75
CA LEU A 72 10.90 23.23 -11.80
C LEU A 72 11.02 24.73 -12.09
N THR A 73 10.90 25.12 -13.36
CA THR A 73 10.62 26.50 -13.74
C THR A 73 9.18 26.85 -13.34
N PRO A 74 8.75 28.13 -13.36
CA PRO A 74 7.34 28.47 -13.15
C PRO A 74 6.39 27.73 -14.10
N THR A 75 6.81 27.49 -15.35
CA THR A 75 6.05 26.71 -16.34
C THR A 75 5.98 25.23 -15.94
N GLY A 76 7.11 24.63 -15.53
CA GLY A 76 7.14 23.25 -15.03
C GLY A 76 6.29 23.06 -13.78
N ALA A 77 6.36 24.01 -12.84
CA ALA A 77 5.61 23.99 -11.59
C ALA A 77 4.10 24.11 -11.84
N LEU A 78 3.69 24.96 -12.79
CA LEU A 78 2.30 25.05 -13.21
C LEU A 78 1.78 23.70 -13.73
N LEU A 79 2.56 23.02 -14.59
CA LEU A 79 2.17 21.70 -15.11
C LEU A 79 2.13 20.63 -14.00
N ALA A 80 3.14 20.58 -13.13
CA ALA A 80 3.19 19.66 -12.00
C ALA A 80 2.02 19.87 -11.03
N GLN A 81 1.58 21.12 -10.83
CA GLN A 81 0.41 21.43 -9.99
C GLN A 81 -0.89 20.85 -10.56
N HIS A 82 -1.02 20.74 -11.88
CA HIS A 82 -2.20 20.19 -12.54
C HIS A 82 -2.15 18.66 -12.70
N ALA A 83 -0.96 18.06 -12.65
CA ALA A 83 -0.75 16.64 -12.90
C ALA A 83 -1.55 15.70 -11.97
N PRO A 84 -1.61 15.88 -10.63
CA PRO A 84 -2.38 14.98 -9.76
C PRO A 84 -3.86 14.94 -10.09
N ARG A 85 -4.44 16.07 -10.52
CA ARG A 85 -5.86 16.12 -10.91
C ARG A 85 -6.12 15.36 -12.20
N ILE A 86 -5.22 15.47 -13.17
CA ILE A 86 -5.32 14.74 -14.43
C ILE A 86 -5.18 13.24 -14.16
N ASP A 87 -4.24 12.85 -13.29
CA ASP A 87 -4.01 11.46 -12.92
C ASP A 87 -5.21 10.85 -12.16
N ALA A 88 -5.77 11.60 -11.22
CA ALA A 88 -6.96 11.19 -10.49
C ALA A 88 -8.20 11.12 -11.40
N SER A 89 -8.35 12.05 -12.34
CA SER A 89 -9.45 12.04 -13.32
C SER A 89 -9.35 10.82 -14.26
N LEU A 90 -8.14 10.45 -14.68
CA LEU A 90 -7.90 9.24 -15.48
C LEU A 90 -8.13 7.95 -14.69
N THR A 91 -7.72 7.93 -13.42
CA THR A 91 -7.98 6.79 -12.51
C THR A 91 -9.48 6.64 -12.28
N ALA A 92 -10.21 7.73 -12.08
CA ALA A 92 -11.66 7.73 -11.97
C ALA A 92 -12.33 7.27 -13.27
N ALA A 93 -11.88 7.74 -14.43
CA ALA A 93 -12.39 7.31 -15.73
C ALA A 93 -12.13 5.82 -15.99
N ALA A 94 -10.94 5.30 -15.64
CA ALA A 94 -10.61 3.88 -15.73
C ALA A 94 -11.50 3.04 -14.82
N THR A 95 -11.78 3.53 -13.60
CA THR A 95 -12.71 2.89 -12.65
C THR A 95 -14.15 2.87 -13.18
N GLU A 96 -14.61 3.97 -13.78
CA GLU A 96 -15.93 4.05 -14.41
C GLU A 96 -16.05 3.16 -15.65
N LEU A 97 -14.99 3.08 -16.46
CA LEU A 97 -14.91 2.16 -17.60
C LEU A 97 -14.98 0.70 -17.13
N ALA A 98 -14.26 0.33 -16.07
CA ALA A 98 -14.35 -1.00 -15.47
C ALA A 98 -15.78 -1.34 -15.02
N ARG A 99 -16.50 -0.36 -14.47
CA ARG A 99 -17.93 -0.47 -14.09
C ARG A 99 -18.85 -0.68 -15.30
N MET A 100 -18.66 0.10 -16.38
CA MET A 100 -19.45 -0.05 -17.62
C MET A 100 -19.27 -1.42 -18.28
N LEU A 101 -18.08 -2.01 -18.12
CA LEU A 101 -17.75 -3.33 -18.65
C LEU A 101 -18.30 -4.49 -17.78
N GLY A 102 -19.17 -4.21 -16.81
CA GLY A 102 -19.91 -5.23 -16.06
C GLY A 102 -19.10 -5.96 -14.99
N ARG A 103 -17.92 -5.45 -14.64
CA ARG A 103 -17.10 -5.95 -13.52
C ARG A 103 -17.71 -5.44 -12.20
N ARG A 104 -18.44 -6.31 -11.50
CA ARG A 104 -19.14 -6.00 -10.25
C ARG A 104 -18.20 -6.03 -9.04
N ALA A 105 -17.86 -4.85 -8.53
CA ALA A 105 -17.96 -4.40 -7.14
C ALA A 105 -17.59 -2.91 -7.13
N ASP A 106 -18.43 -2.03 -6.58
CA ASP A 106 -18.10 -0.60 -6.52
C ASP A 106 -17.10 -0.38 -5.37
N LEU A 107 -15.79 -0.54 -5.65
CA LEU A 107 -14.72 -0.39 -4.67
C LEU A 107 -14.65 1.05 -4.12
N VAL A 108 -14.58 1.20 -2.80
CA VAL A 108 -14.34 2.47 -2.11
C VAL A 108 -13.14 2.33 -1.19
N ARG A 109 -12.05 3.03 -1.52
CA ARG A 109 -10.82 3.08 -0.72
C ARG A 109 -10.88 4.26 0.24
N ILE A 110 -10.81 3.97 1.54
CA ILE A 110 -10.79 4.98 2.60
C ILE A 110 -9.36 5.10 3.15
N ALA A 111 -8.79 6.30 3.12
CA ALA A 111 -7.49 6.60 3.71
C ALA A 111 -7.64 7.36 5.03
N ALA A 112 -6.91 6.96 6.07
CA ALA A 112 -6.88 7.70 7.34
C ALA A 112 -5.63 7.38 8.16
N SER A 113 -5.28 8.23 9.12
CA SER A 113 -4.23 7.91 10.10
C SER A 113 -4.74 6.96 11.19
N ALA A 114 -3.81 6.29 11.89
CA ALA A 114 -4.09 5.35 12.98
C ALA A 114 -5.19 5.82 13.95
N ASP A 115 -5.13 7.08 14.38
CA ASP A 115 -6.08 7.69 15.33
C ASP A 115 -7.54 7.73 14.83
N ALA A 116 -7.73 7.82 13.51
CA ALA A 116 -9.06 7.83 12.88
C ALA A 116 -9.62 6.42 12.66
N VAL A 117 -8.77 5.39 12.68
CA VAL A 117 -9.17 4.01 12.37
C VAL A 117 -10.18 3.50 13.38
N GLY A 118 -9.83 3.47 14.65
CA GLY A 118 -10.69 2.91 15.70
C GLY A 118 -11.98 3.70 15.93
N THR A 119 -11.93 5.03 15.74
CA THR A 119 -13.04 5.94 16.09
C THR A 119 -14.01 6.20 14.94
N VAL A 120 -13.55 6.12 13.69
CA VAL A 120 -14.35 6.47 12.50
C VAL A 120 -14.33 5.38 11.46
N VAL A 121 -13.15 4.95 11.00
CA VAL A 121 -13.06 4.10 9.81
C VAL A 121 -13.57 2.69 10.09
N ALA A 122 -13.10 2.02 11.14
CA ALA A 122 -13.52 0.65 11.44
C ALA A 122 -15.04 0.52 11.68
N PRO A 123 -15.70 1.42 12.46
CA PRO A 123 -17.16 1.46 12.54
C PRO A 123 -17.85 1.70 11.19
N ALA A 124 -17.24 2.49 10.29
CA ALA A 124 -17.78 2.74 8.95
C ALA A 124 -17.76 1.49 8.10
N LEU A 125 -16.60 0.82 8.04
CA LEU A 125 -16.42 -0.42 7.28
C LEU A 125 -17.36 -1.51 7.79
N GLY A 126 -17.49 -1.67 9.11
CA GLY A 126 -18.43 -2.62 9.69
C GLY A 126 -19.89 -2.32 9.32
N ARG A 127 -20.30 -1.05 9.28
CA ARG A 127 -21.65 -0.66 8.82
C ARG A 127 -21.83 -0.84 7.32
N LEU A 128 -20.83 -0.52 6.50
CA LEU A 128 -20.86 -0.71 5.05
C LEU A 128 -21.01 -2.19 4.71
N ALA A 129 -20.17 -3.06 5.28
CA ALA A 129 -20.25 -4.50 5.07
C ALA A 129 -21.63 -5.09 5.49
N ALA A 130 -22.23 -4.57 6.56
CA ALA A 130 -23.52 -5.06 7.06
C ALA A 130 -24.74 -4.53 6.29
N GLN A 131 -24.70 -3.26 5.83
CA GLN A 131 -25.87 -2.58 5.26
C GLN A 131 -25.81 -2.47 3.72
N GLN A 132 -24.61 -2.54 3.15
CA GLN A 132 -24.32 -2.32 1.74
C GLN A 132 -23.21 -3.29 1.26
N PRO A 133 -23.45 -4.62 1.34
CA PRO A 133 -22.45 -5.63 0.96
C PRO A 133 -22.04 -5.58 -0.52
N GLU A 134 -22.79 -4.85 -1.35
CA GLU A 134 -22.44 -4.56 -2.75
C GLU A 134 -21.30 -3.55 -2.91
N ILE A 135 -21.00 -2.77 -1.87
CA ILE A 135 -19.86 -1.84 -1.83
C ILE A 135 -18.69 -2.57 -1.20
N ASP A 136 -17.65 -2.82 -1.99
CA ASP A 136 -16.38 -3.32 -1.48
C ASP A 136 -15.61 -2.15 -0.88
N ALA A 137 -15.48 -2.09 0.44
CA ALA A 137 -14.84 -0.97 1.12
C ALA A 137 -13.50 -1.42 1.69
N SER A 138 -12.41 -0.83 1.19
CA SER A 138 -11.05 -1.12 1.63
C SER A 138 -10.44 0.08 2.35
N PHE A 139 -9.36 -0.17 3.10
CA PHE A 139 -8.71 0.82 3.93
C PHE A 139 -7.21 0.90 3.65
N VAL A 140 -6.68 2.12 3.63
CA VAL A 140 -5.25 2.41 3.54
C VAL A 140 -4.85 3.26 4.73
N GLU A 141 -3.95 2.74 5.55
CA GLU A 141 -3.39 3.52 6.66
C GLU A 141 -2.37 4.54 6.15
N ALA A 142 -2.55 5.80 6.55
CA ALA A 142 -1.65 6.90 6.24
C ALA A 142 -0.84 7.30 7.47
N SER A 143 0.39 7.79 7.26
CA SER A 143 1.24 8.26 8.35
C SER A 143 0.64 9.43 9.12
N ASP A 144 -0.09 10.31 8.44
CA ASP A 144 -0.76 11.48 9.03
C ASP A 144 -1.94 11.97 8.16
N ASN A 145 -2.61 13.04 8.61
CA ASN A 145 -3.71 13.68 7.88
C ASN A 145 -3.32 14.21 6.50
N ALA A 146 -2.08 14.70 6.34
CA ALA A 146 -1.62 15.26 5.08
C ALA A 146 -1.35 14.15 4.06
N ALA A 147 -0.76 13.03 4.49
CA ALA A 147 -0.59 11.82 3.69
C ALA A 147 -1.94 11.21 3.30
N ALA A 148 -2.92 11.15 4.20
CA ALA A 148 -4.27 10.68 3.88
C ALA A 148 -4.93 11.54 2.79
N LEU A 149 -4.80 12.88 2.88
CA LEU A 149 -5.29 13.79 1.86
C LEU A 149 -4.53 13.65 0.54
N ALA A 150 -3.21 13.43 0.58
CA ALA A 150 -2.40 13.20 -0.62
C ALA A 150 -2.86 11.95 -1.37
N LEU A 151 -3.15 10.85 -0.66
CA LEU A 151 -3.70 9.63 -1.27
C LEU A 151 -4.99 9.90 -2.06
N VAL A 152 -5.87 10.78 -1.58
CA VAL A 152 -7.07 11.20 -2.34
C VAL A 152 -6.73 12.11 -3.50
N GLN A 153 -5.81 13.05 -3.31
CA GLN A 153 -5.38 13.95 -4.39
C GLN A 153 -4.71 13.21 -5.54
N ASP A 154 -4.00 12.13 -5.23
CA ASP A 154 -3.28 11.29 -6.17
C ASP A 154 -4.15 10.14 -6.72
N GLY A 155 -5.44 10.07 -6.34
CA GLY A 155 -6.38 9.03 -6.82
C GLY A 155 -6.12 7.62 -6.26
N ARG A 156 -5.23 7.48 -5.28
CA ARG A 156 -4.90 6.23 -4.58
C ARG A 156 -5.92 5.87 -3.49
N ALA A 157 -6.75 6.83 -3.08
CA ALA A 157 -7.91 6.63 -2.22
C ALA A 157 -9.08 7.49 -2.70
N ASP A 158 -10.30 7.10 -2.37
CA ASP A 158 -11.52 7.81 -2.79
C ASP A 158 -11.98 8.79 -1.71
N ILE A 159 -11.75 8.46 -0.44
CA ILE A 159 -12.11 9.26 0.73
C ILE A 159 -10.95 9.31 1.72
N ALA A 160 -10.60 10.50 2.20
CA ALA A 160 -9.67 10.72 3.29
C ALA A 160 -10.45 11.12 4.54
N VAL A 161 -10.28 10.39 5.64
CA VAL A 161 -10.80 10.77 6.96
C VAL A 161 -9.69 11.46 7.74
N THR A 162 -9.91 12.73 8.06
CA THR A 162 -8.94 13.53 8.82
C THR A 162 -9.51 14.02 10.15
N LEU A 163 -8.62 14.12 11.13
CA LEU A 163 -8.92 14.59 12.47
C LEU A 163 -8.13 15.86 12.75
N THR A 164 -8.80 17.00 12.89
CA THR A 164 -8.14 18.30 13.12
C THR A 164 -8.58 18.88 14.45
N LEU A 165 -7.62 19.30 15.28
CA LEU A 165 -7.94 20.02 16.52
C LEU A 165 -8.33 21.46 16.23
N ALA A 166 -9.29 21.95 16.99
CA ALA A 166 -9.76 23.32 16.96
C ALA A 166 -10.11 23.79 18.37
N VAL A 167 -9.63 24.97 18.73
CA VAL A 167 -10.00 25.65 19.98
C VAL A 167 -11.24 26.50 19.73
N SER A 168 -12.18 26.47 20.68
CA SER A 168 -13.39 27.29 20.61
C SER A 168 -13.06 28.78 20.45
N GLY A 169 -13.45 29.38 19.32
CA GLY A 169 -13.27 30.81 19.03
C GLY A 169 -12.28 31.11 17.89
N GLU A 170 -11.48 30.14 17.44
CA GLU A 170 -10.55 30.33 16.32
C GLU A 170 -11.20 29.99 14.98
N ARG A 171 -11.14 30.93 14.01
CA ARG A 171 -11.55 30.66 12.63
C ARG A 171 -10.49 29.79 11.98
N HIS A 172 -10.75 28.48 11.92
CA HIS A 172 -9.96 27.60 11.07
C HIS A 172 -10.26 27.93 9.60
N ALA A 173 -9.26 28.45 8.90
CA ALA A 173 -9.26 28.42 7.45
C ALA A 173 -9.19 26.95 7.04
N ILE A 174 -10.34 26.34 6.73
CA ILE A 174 -10.33 25.13 5.91
C ILE A 174 -9.64 25.58 4.63
N ALA A 175 -8.37 25.19 4.46
CA ALA A 175 -7.69 25.37 3.19
C ALA A 175 -8.55 24.63 2.17
N ARG A 176 -9.39 25.38 1.43
CA ARG A 176 -10.16 24.84 0.31
C ARG A 176 -9.14 24.48 -0.75
N ARG A 177 -8.59 23.28 -0.64
CA ARG A 177 -7.75 22.71 -1.68
C ARG A 177 -8.67 22.55 -2.90
N SER A 178 -8.38 23.30 -3.95
CA SER A 178 -9.19 23.34 -5.16
C SER A 178 -9.31 21.91 -5.73
N GLY A 179 -10.53 21.49 -6.08
CA GLY A 179 -10.83 20.14 -6.59
C GLY A 179 -11.28 19.11 -5.54
N MET A 180 -11.27 19.44 -4.24
CA MET A 180 -11.76 18.54 -3.18
C MET A 180 -13.01 19.05 -2.47
N ARG A 181 -13.88 18.12 -2.09
CA ARG A 181 -15.08 18.33 -1.28
C ARG A 181 -14.89 17.68 0.07
N SER A 182 -15.03 18.48 1.13
CA SER A 182 -14.97 18.02 2.51
C SER A 182 -16.36 17.99 3.15
N THR A 183 -16.70 16.85 3.74
CA THR A 183 -17.93 16.56 4.48
C THR A 183 -17.60 16.50 5.97
N PHE A 184 -18.25 17.34 6.77
CA PHE A 184 -18.16 17.26 8.22
C PHE A 184 -18.82 15.98 8.72
N LEU A 185 -18.14 15.22 9.58
CA LEU A 185 -18.70 14.02 10.20
C LEU A 185 -19.24 14.37 11.59
N PHE A 186 -18.33 14.72 12.50
CA PHE A 186 -18.65 15.12 13.87
C PHE A 186 -17.51 15.95 14.48
N ALA A 187 -17.77 16.49 15.66
CA ALA A 187 -16.74 17.08 16.51
C ALA A 187 -16.94 16.59 17.95
N GLU A 188 -15.84 16.30 18.62
CA GLU A 188 -15.79 15.81 20.00
C GLU A 188 -14.82 16.66 20.83
N GLU A 189 -14.92 16.63 22.15
CA GLU A 189 -13.99 17.37 23.01
C GLU A 189 -12.73 16.56 23.29
N ILE A 190 -11.63 17.27 23.51
CA ILE A 190 -10.43 16.73 24.13
C ILE A 190 -10.58 16.87 25.64
N VAL A 191 -10.25 15.79 26.34
CA VAL A 191 -10.28 15.69 27.79
C VAL A 191 -8.90 15.33 28.31
N ALA A 192 -8.60 15.74 29.54
CA ALA A 192 -7.40 15.29 30.25
C ALA A 192 -7.74 14.07 31.11
N LEU A 193 -6.97 13.00 30.97
CA LEU A 193 -6.97 11.85 31.87
C LEU A 193 -5.75 11.98 32.79
N SER A 194 -6.00 12.18 34.09
CA SER A 194 -4.94 12.54 35.05
C SER A 194 -5.22 11.98 36.45
N THR A 195 -4.16 11.76 37.22
CA THR A 195 -4.20 11.47 38.65
C THR A 195 -4.04 12.70 39.53
N ALA A 196 -3.83 13.89 38.94
CA ALA A 196 -3.63 15.11 39.69
C ALA A 196 -4.87 15.49 40.51
N GLU A 197 -4.66 15.82 41.78
CA GLU A 197 -5.73 16.31 42.67
C GLU A 197 -6.02 17.80 42.40
N ILE A 198 -6.86 18.05 41.41
CA ILE A 198 -7.26 19.42 41.04
C ILE A 198 -8.58 19.78 41.70
N GLN A 199 -8.61 20.92 42.42
CA GLN A 199 -9.85 21.54 42.86
C GLN A 199 -10.48 22.36 41.74
N ALA A 200 -11.39 21.75 40.98
CA ALA A 200 -12.12 22.43 39.92
C ALA A 200 -13.64 22.25 40.05
N ALA A 201 -14.37 23.37 40.13
CA ALA A 201 -15.82 23.38 40.15
C ALA A 201 -16.38 23.00 38.77
N GLY A 202 -17.13 21.89 38.69
CA GLY A 202 -17.84 21.49 37.47
C GLY A 202 -17.05 20.62 36.48
N GLY A 203 -15.95 19.98 36.92
CA GLY A 203 -15.26 18.94 36.15
C GLY A 203 -14.48 19.43 34.92
N ARG A 204 -14.20 20.73 34.82
CA ARG A 204 -13.36 21.32 33.76
C ARG A 204 -12.19 22.09 34.34
N ILE A 205 -11.04 22.04 33.67
CA ILE A 205 -9.78 22.63 34.12
C ILE A 205 -9.11 23.43 33.00
N ASP A 206 -8.32 24.44 33.37
CA ASP A 206 -7.32 25.00 32.47
C ASP A 206 -6.19 23.97 32.33
N PRO A 207 -5.81 23.54 31.10
CA PRO A 207 -4.72 22.58 30.91
C PRO A 207 -3.38 23.06 31.50
N ALA A 208 -3.19 24.37 31.70
CA ALA A 208 -2.01 24.91 32.39
C ALA A 208 -1.88 24.42 33.84
N LEU A 209 -2.98 24.03 34.50
CA LEU A 209 -2.95 23.45 35.86
C LEU A 209 -2.27 22.08 35.91
N LEU A 210 -2.10 21.43 34.75
CA LEU A 210 -1.42 20.15 34.61
C LEU A 210 0.00 20.32 34.07
N ALA A 211 0.50 21.55 33.89
CA ALA A 211 1.79 21.78 33.22
C ALA A 211 2.98 21.14 33.94
N ASP A 212 2.91 20.99 35.27
CA ASP A 212 3.97 20.38 36.08
C ASP A 212 3.90 18.84 36.13
N GLU A 213 2.85 18.24 35.58
CA GLU A 213 2.71 16.77 35.50
C GLU A 213 3.58 16.18 34.38
N ILE A 214 3.89 14.89 34.49
CA ILE A 214 4.45 14.11 33.38
C ILE A 214 3.37 13.94 32.31
N TRP A 215 3.64 14.38 31.08
CA TRP A 215 2.67 14.24 29.98
C TRP A 215 3.00 13.02 29.12
N ILE A 216 1.98 12.22 28.82
CA ILE A 216 2.04 11.10 27.87
C ILE A 216 1.45 11.60 26.54
N ARG A 217 2.31 11.78 25.53
CA ARG A 217 1.95 12.45 24.26
C ARG A 217 2.70 11.86 23.07
N GLY A 218 2.14 11.98 21.87
CA GLY A 218 2.77 11.60 20.60
C GLY A 218 2.85 12.77 19.63
N ASP A 219 3.66 12.66 18.59
CA ASP A 219 3.76 13.71 17.57
C ASP A 219 2.40 13.98 16.92
N GLY A 220 1.96 15.24 16.93
CA GLY A 220 0.65 15.64 16.38
C GLY A 220 -0.57 15.21 17.20
N SER A 221 -0.37 14.58 18.37
CA SER A 221 -1.46 14.24 19.30
C SER A 221 -2.07 15.49 19.96
N PRO A 222 -3.26 15.40 20.58
CA PRO A 222 -3.82 16.51 21.33
C PRO A 222 -2.93 17.05 22.44
N GLY A 223 -2.17 16.19 23.11
CA GLY A 223 -1.19 16.61 24.13
C GLY A 223 -0.02 17.40 23.54
N ASP A 224 0.43 17.05 22.32
CA ASP A 224 1.54 17.75 21.66
C ASP A 224 1.13 19.17 21.22
N LEU A 225 -0.05 19.29 20.60
CA LEU A 225 -0.60 20.58 20.19
C LEU A 225 -0.98 21.47 21.38
N LEU A 226 -1.43 20.90 22.50
CA LEU A 226 -1.66 21.63 23.75
C LEU A 226 -0.34 22.12 24.37
N ALA A 227 0.69 21.28 24.38
CA ALA A 227 2.00 21.65 24.92
C ALA A 227 2.62 22.82 24.14
N GLU A 228 2.58 22.77 22.80
CA GLU A 228 3.04 23.85 21.93
C GLU A 228 2.28 25.15 22.23
N ARG A 229 0.96 25.08 22.36
CA ARG A 229 0.12 26.26 22.61
C ARG A 229 0.32 26.88 23.99
N LEU A 230 0.60 26.06 25.00
CA LEU A 230 0.93 26.53 26.34
C LEU A 230 2.37 27.05 26.44
N GLU A 231 3.15 26.97 25.35
CA GLU A 231 4.60 27.19 25.34
C GLU A 231 5.31 26.36 26.43
N ARG A 232 4.74 25.17 26.73
CA ARG A 232 5.28 24.26 27.73
C ARG A 232 6.62 23.74 27.21
N PRO A 233 7.73 23.91 27.94
CA PRO A 233 9.02 23.36 27.53
C PRO A 233 8.87 21.86 27.28
N ARG A 234 9.55 21.32 26.26
CA ARG A 234 9.70 19.87 26.13
C ARG A 234 10.50 19.38 27.35
N ALA A 235 9.80 18.96 28.40
CA ALA A 235 10.41 18.39 29.58
C ALA A 235 11.03 17.05 29.20
N GLY A 236 12.28 16.82 29.61
CA GLY A 236 12.99 15.55 29.38
C GLY A 236 12.35 14.34 30.06
N ASP A 237 11.27 14.56 30.84
CA ASP A 237 10.55 13.55 31.62
C ASP A 237 9.17 13.19 31.03
N ASP A 238 8.74 13.83 29.92
CA ASP A 238 7.51 13.43 29.21
C ASP A 238 7.66 12.07 28.52
N ILE A 239 6.57 11.30 28.49
CA ILE A 239 6.55 9.99 27.85
C ILE A 239 6.02 10.11 26.43
N HIS A 240 6.83 9.68 25.47
CA HIS A 240 6.45 9.67 24.07
C HIS A 240 5.78 8.35 23.68
N VAL A 241 4.63 8.43 23.00
CA VAL A 241 3.88 7.26 22.50
C VAL A 241 3.42 7.46 21.07
N SER A 242 3.27 6.37 20.33
CA SER A 242 2.89 6.41 18.91
C SER A 242 1.38 6.54 18.65
N ASN A 243 0.52 6.32 19.65
CA ASN A 243 -0.94 6.41 19.49
C ASN A 243 -1.68 6.70 20.81
N ALA A 244 -2.94 7.13 20.70
CA ALA A 244 -3.78 7.47 21.84
C ALA A 244 -4.12 6.28 22.76
N ALA A 245 -4.22 5.06 22.23
CA ALA A 245 -4.55 3.87 23.04
C ALA A 245 -3.43 3.54 24.04
N ALA A 246 -2.17 3.61 23.60
CA ALA A 246 -1.00 3.50 24.47
C ALA A 246 -0.98 4.61 25.53
N ALA A 247 -1.34 5.84 25.13
CA ALA A 247 -1.41 6.98 26.04
C ALA A 247 -2.43 6.74 27.18
N VAL A 248 -3.64 6.29 26.82
CA VAL A 248 -4.70 5.95 27.79
C VAL A 248 -4.28 4.80 28.69
N ALA A 249 -3.65 3.75 28.14
CA ALA A 249 -3.19 2.61 28.92
C ALA A 249 -2.20 3.04 30.02
N LEU A 250 -1.18 3.84 29.66
CA LEU A 250 -0.20 4.35 30.62
C LEU A 250 -0.85 5.27 31.67
N ALA A 251 -1.74 6.17 31.26
CA ALA A 251 -2.44 7.06 32.18
C ALA A 251 -3.35 6.29 33.17
N ARG A 252 -4.01 5.21 32.74
CA ARG A 252 -4.79 4.31 33.64
C ARG A 252 -3.92 3.66 34.70
N HIS A 253 -2.66 3.39 34.38
CA HIS A 253 -1.68 2.87 35.34
C HIS A 253 -0.97 3.96 36.15
N ARG A 254 -1.51 5.18 36.16
CA ARG A 254 -0.99 6.33 36.95
C ARG A 254 0.44 6.73 36.58
N VAL A 255 0.83 6.49 35.33
CA VAL A 255 2.19 6.81 34.84
C VAL A 255 2.32 8.30 34.49
N GLY A 256 1.22 8.96 34.14
CA GLY A 256 1.21 10.37 33.81
C GLY A 256 -0.15 10.85 33.32
N THR A 257 -0.19 12.10 32.87
CA THR A 257 -1.37 12.77 32.32
C THR A 257 -1.40 12.64 30.80
N THR A 258 -2.54 12.32 30.22
CA THR A 258 -2.71 12.35 28.75
C THR A 258 -3.92 13.17 28.34
N PHE A 259 -3.86 13.72 27.12
CA PHE A 259 -4.95 14.47 26.51
C PHE A 259 -5.45 13.71 25.29
N VAL A 260 -6.67 13.23 25.38
CA VAL A 260 -7.28 12.37 24.36
C VAL A 260 -8.69 12.82 24.05
N ALA A 261 -9.22 12.39 22.92
CA ALA A 261 -10.60 12.65 22.60
C ALA A 261 -11.54 11.78 23.45
N GLU A 262 -12.74 12.28 23.76
CA GLU A 262 -13.71 11.54 24.60
C GLU A 262 -14.00 10.13 24.06
N SER A 263 -14.05 9.93 22.74
CA SER A 263 -14.27 8.61 22.12
C SER A 263 -13.15 7.60 22.41
N ALA A 264 -11.92 8.06 22.70
CA ALA A 264 -10.82 7.17 23.04
C ALA A 264 -10.99 6.49 24.41
N LEU A 265 -11.94 6.97 25.23
CA LEU A 265 -12.29 6.42 26.53
C LEU A 265 -13.50 5.48 26.48
N ALA A 266 -14.09 5.24 25.30
CA ALA A 266 -15.27 4.40 25.17
C ALA A 266 -14.98 2.94 25.56
N GLY A 267 -15.79 2.39 26.48
CA GLY A 267 -15.63 1.01 26.97
C GLY A 267 -14.43 0.81 27.89
N ILE A 268 -13.82 1.88 28.40
CA ILE A 268 -12.65 1.82 29.28
C ILE A 268 -13.06 2.07 30.73
N ASP A 269 -12.82 1.07 31.58
CA ASP A 269 -12.94 1.24 33.03
C ASP A 269 -11.76 2.02 33.60
N LEU A 270 -12.07 3.09 34.33
CA LEU A 270 -11.06 3.92 34.98
C LEU A 270 -10.86 3.47 36.43
N PRO A 271 -9.61 3.21 36.86
CA PRO A 271 -9.34 2.81 38.23
C PRO A 271 -9.48 4.00 39.19
N ASP A 272 -9.70 3.70 40.47
CA ASP A 272 -9.84 4.70 41.52
C ASP A 272 -8.69 5.72 41.50
N GLY A 273 -9.01 7.01 41.64
CA GLY A 273 -8.00 8.07 41.65
C GLY A 273 -7.48 8.50 40.27
N VAL A 274 -7.86 7.85 39.17
CA VAL A 274 -7.71 8.40 37.82
C VAL A 274 -8.99 9.15 37.47
N ARG A 275 -8.86 10.43 37.09
CA ARG A 275 -10.00 11.30 36.77
C ARG A 275 -9.92 11.83 35.35
N VAL A 276 -11.09 12.10 34.78
CA VAL A 276 -11.25 12.75 33.48
C VAL A 276 -11.71 14.18 33.70
N TRP A 277 -11.04 15.13 33.06
CA TRP A 277 -11.35 16.55 33.14
C TRP A 277 -11.63 17.12 31.76
N GLY A 278 -12.72 17.87 31.61
CA GLY A 278 -12.92 18.71 30.42
C GLY A 278 -11.95 19.88 30.42
N LEU A 279 -11.63 20.42 29.24
CA LEU A 279 -10.70 21.55 29.13
C LEU A 279 -11.41 22.91 29.08
N THR A 280 -10.80 23.95 29.65
CA THR A 280 -11.23 25.34 29.54
C THR A 280 -10.05 26.20 29.06
N PRO A 281 -10.12 26.82 27.86
CA PRO A 281 -11.21 26.75 26.89
C PRO A 281 -11.40 25.33 26.33
N ALA A 282 -12.60 25.03 25.84
CA ALA A 282 -12.88 23.74 25.22
C ALA A 282 -12.02 23.57 23.95
N VAL A 283 -11.28 22.47 23.91
CA VAL A 283 -10.56 22.00 22.72
C VAL A 283 -11.37 20.90 22.09
N THR A 284 -11.57 20.99 20.78
CA THR A 284 -12.39 20.04 20.03
C THR A 284 -11.59 19.39 18.93
N ARG A 285 -11.80 18.09 18.69
CA ARG A 285 -11.31 17.37 17.52
C ARG A 285 -12.45 17.28 16.51
N ARG A 286 -12.21 17.75 15.29
CA ARG A 286 -13.15 17.71 14.18
C ARG A 286 -12.79 16.59 13.23
N ALA A 287 -13.73 15.67 13.02
CA ALA A 287 -13.63 14.62 12.01
C ALA A 287 -14.25 15.10 10.69
N THR A 288 -13.51 14.93 9.60
CA THR A 288 -13.92 15.34 8.26
C THR A 288 -13.59 14.24 7.26
N ALA A 289 -14.54 13.88 6.40
CA ALA A 289 -14.28 13.03 5.23
C ALA A 289 -14.07 13.93 4.01
N THR A 290 -13.00 13.72 3.24
CA THR A 290 -12.68 14.53 2.07
C THR A 290 -12.52 13.63 0.85
N ALA A 291 -13.19 13.97 -0.25
CA ALA A 291 -13.09 13.28 -1.53
C ALA A 291 -12.81 14.29 -2.64
N LEU A 292 -12.39 13.83 -3.81
CA LEU A 292 -12.40 14.69 -5.01
C LEU A 292 -13.84 15.10 -5.35
N VAL A 293 -14.04 16.33 -5.85
CA VAL A 293 -15.38 16.84 -6.18
C VAL A 293 -16.09 15.92 -7.18
N GLU A 294 -15.36 15.41 -8.15
CA GLU A 294 -15.84 14.48 -9.18
C GLU A 294 -16.16 13.12 -8.57
N ALA A 295 -15.22 12.53 -7.81
CA ALA A 295 -15.40 11.24 -7.14
C ALA A 295 -16.55 11.23 -6.13
N ALA A 296 -16.83 12.35 -5.45
CA ALA A 296 -17.90 12.47 -4.47
C ALA A 296 -19.32 12.30 -5.05
N THR A 297 -19.46 12.22 -6.38
CA THR A 297 -20.72 11.94 -7.07
C THR A 297 -20.88 10.49 -7.49
N ILE A 298 -19.84 9.66 -7.33
CA ILE A 298 -19.89 8.22 -7.59
C ILE A 298 -20.81 7.59 -6.53
N PRO A 299 -21.83 6.77 -6.91
CA PRO A 299 -22.83 6.27 -5.97
C PRO A 299 -22.28 5.53 -4.74
N ALA A 300 -21.21 4.74 -4.93
CA ALA A 300 -20.58 4.04 -3.82
C ALA A 300 -19.80 4.97 -2.89
N VAL A 301 -19.04 5.92 -3.44
CA VAL A 301 -18.35 6.96 -2.65
C VAL A 301 -19.37 7.83 -1.91
N GLU A 302 -20.48 8.21 -2.55
CA GLU A 302 -21.57 8.94 -1.89
C GLU A 302 -22.18 8.14 -0.74
N SER A 303 -22.41 6.85 -0.96
CA SER A 303 -22.96 5.95 0.06
C SER A 303 -22.00 5.77 1.24
N ALA A 304 -20.71 5.57 0.97
CA ALA A 304 -19.66 5.53 1.99
C ALA A 304 -19.56 6.85 2.76
N LEU A 305 -19.60 8.00 2.09
CA LEU A 305 -19.65 9.32 2.73
C LEU A 305 -20.89 9.47 3.62
N ARG A 306 -22.04 8.92 3.21
CA ARG A 306 -23.28 8.93 4.00
C ARG A 306 -23.16 8.05 5.24
N VAL A 307 -22.57 6.85 5.12
CA VAL A 307 -22.30 5.98 6.27
C VAL A 307 -21.33 6.67 7.23
N LEU A 308 -20.22 7.22 6.74
CA LEU A 308 -19.26 7.99 7.54
C LEU A 308 -19.93 9.16 8.27
N ALA A 309 -20.80 9.93 7.59
CA ALA A 309 -21.52 11.05 8.19
C ALA A 309 -22.61 10.61 9.19
N SER A 310 -23.09 9.37 9.09
CA SER A 310 -24.03 8.77 10.05
C SER A 310 -23.35 8.28 11.32
N LEU A 311 -22.03 8.12 11.30
CA LEU A 311 -21.27 7.73 12.48
C LEU A 311 -21.20 8.90 13.45
N ARG A 312 -21.63 8.62 14.67
CA ARG A 312 -21.29 9.43 15.83
C ARG A 312 -20.63 8.51 16.81
N PRO A 313 -19.37 8.76 17.19
CA PRO A 313 -18.81 8.07 18.34
C PRO A 313 -19.76 8.29 19.51
N SER A 314 -20.16 7.21 20.19
CA SER A 314 -20.88 7.37 21.44
C SER A 314 -19.96 8.15 22.38
N PRO A 315 -20.43 9.22 23.04
CA PRO A 315 -19.71 9.69 24.21
C PRO A 315 -19.56 8.48 25.14
N ALA A 316 -18.37 8.26 25.70
CA ALA A 316 -18.24 7.34 26.81
C ALA A 316 -19.28 7.71 27.89
N ASP A 317 -19.81 6.72 28.62
CA ASP A 317 -20.76 6.91 29.74
C ASP A 317 -20.08 7.63 30.92
N VAL A 318 -19.58 8.84 30.67
CA VAL A 318 -18.97 9.74 31.64
C VAL A 318 -20.06 10.72 32.03
N GLU A 319 -21.07 10.23 32.75
CA GLU A 319 -22.22 11.03 33.25
C GLU A 319 -21.77 12.30 34.00
N VAL A 320 -20.54 12.33 34.51
CA VAL A 320 -19.92 13.48 35.19
C VAL A 320 -19.48 14.59 34.22
N ILE A 321 -19.08 14.29 32.98
CA ILE A 321 -18.74 15.29 31.94
C ILE A 321 -20.01 15.79 31.23
N LEU A 322 -21.02 14.93 31.10
CA LEU A 322 -22.28 15.24 30.43
C LEU A 322 -23.14 16.27 31.18
N ASP A 323 -22.97 16.39 32.50
CA ASP A 323 -23.68 17.38 33.31
C ASP A 323 -23.20 18.83 33.09
N ALA A 324 -21.97 18.98 32.55
CA ALA A 324 -21.42 20.24 32.05
C ALA A 324 -21.87 20.56 30.61
N ARG A 325 -22.05 19.53 29.74
CA ARG A 325 -22.55 19.70 28.35
C ARG A 325 -23.93 20.33 28.27
N ARG A 326 -24.81 20.09 29.25
CA ARG A 326 -26.17 20.68 29.27
C ARG A 326 -26.18 22.20 29.53
N ARG A 327 -25.06 22.79 29.96
CA ARG A 327 -25.00 24.19 30.44
C ARG A 327 -24.18 25.15 29.56
N SER A 328 -23.44 24.68 28.54
CA SER A 328 -22.59 25.55 27.71
C SER A 328 -23.34 26.26 26.58
N ALA A 329 -23.14 27.58 26.44
CA ALA A 329 -23.75 28.41 25.40
C ALA A 329 -23.34 28.01 23.96
N SER A 330 -22.20 27.34 23.82
CA SER A 330 -21.67 26.82 22.56
C SER A 330 -22.50 25.68 21.96
N HIS A 331 -23.27 24.92 22.77
CA HIS A 331 -24.20 23.91 22.23
C HIS A 331 -25.41 24.54 21.54
N ARG A 332 -25.91 25.70 22.00
CA ARG A 332 -27.00 26.45 21.34
C ARG A 332 -26.57 27.04 20.00
N ALA A 333 -25.29 27.37 19.82
CA ALA A 333 -24.76 27.90 18.57
C ALA A 333 -24.64 26.84 17.46
N ARG A 334 -24.66 25.53 17.79
CA ARG A 334 -24.51 24.42 16.82
C ARG A 334 -25.72 24.21 15.90
N PHE A 335 -26.88 24.82 16.19
CA PHE A 335 -28.12 24.66 15.40
C PHE A 335 -28.57 25.92 14.65
N SER A 336 -27.73 26.96 14.56
CA SER A 336 -28.00 28.08 13.65
C SER A 336 -27.73 27.63 12.21
N SER A 337 -28.71 27.01 11.56
CA SER A 337 -28.73 26.92 10.11
C SER A 337 -28.83 28.34 9.56
N SER A 338 -27.76 28.84 8.93
CA SER A 338 -27.86 29.94 7.99
C SER A 338 -28.85 29.53 6.90
N ARG A 339 -30.11 30.00 7.00
CA ARG A 339 -31.11 29.88 5.93
C ARG A 339 -30.63 30.72 4.76
N THR A 340 -29.95 30.09 3.82
CA THR A 340 -29.80 30.64 2.48
C THR A 340 -31.15 30.46 1.79
N THR A 341 -31.94 31.53 1.70
CA THR A 341 -33.18 31.60 0.93
C THR A 341 -32.89 31.38 -0.55
N TYR A 342 -33.27 30.22 -1.08
CA TYR A 342 -33.53 30.04 -2.51
C TYR A 342 -35.04 30.15 -2.75
N PRO A 343 -35.51 30.82 -3.83
CA PRO A 343 -36.93 30.98 -4.10
C PRO A 343 -37.55 29.66 -4.55
N ALA A 344 -38.72 29.37 -3.98
CA ALA A 344 -39.48 28.15 -4.19
C ALA A 344 -40.03 28.05 -5.61
N ARG A 345 -39.85 26.89 -6.23
CA ARG A 345 -40.58 26.48 -7.44
C ARG A 345 -41.84 25.75 -6.97
N THR A 346 -42.99 26.25 -7.39
CA THR A 346 -44.33 25.82 -6.98
C THR A 346 -44.66 24.39 -7.44
N ALA A 347 -45.09 23.55 -6.50
CA ALA A 347 -45.86 22.33 -6.77
C ALA A 347 -47.34 22.60 -6.45
N PRO A 348 -48.31 22.05 -7.22
CA PRO A 348 -49.74 22.22 -6.94
C PRO A 348 -50.21 21.31 -5.78
N PRO A 349 -51.40 21.59 -5.20
CA PRO A 349 -51.66 21.35 -3.78
C PRO A 349 -52.19 19.95 -3.44
N GLU A 350 -51.96 19.59 -2.18
CA GLU A 350 -52.45 18.44 -1.42
C GLU A 350 -53.98 18.31 -1.41
N GLU A 351 -54.47 17.07 -1.41
CA GLU A 351 -55.72 16.71 -0.74
C GLU A 351 -55.45 15.70 0.40
N SER A 352 -56.11 15.97 1.53
CA SER A 352 -56.00 15.32 2.83
C SER A 352 -56.57 13.90 2.87
N PRO A 353 -56.20 13.10 3.90
CA PRO A 353 -56.41 11.65 3.93
C PRO A 353 -57.76 11.25 4.55
N MET A 354 -58.24 10.05 4.18
CA MET A 354 -59.04 9.05 4.93
C MET A 354 -59.89 8.22 3.94
N PRO A 355 -60.44 7.04 4.28
CA PRO A 355 -60.01 5.98 5.20
C PRO A 355 -59.94 4.59 4.51
N PHE A 356 -59.39 3.59 5.20
CA PHE A 356 -59.38 2.19 4.76
C PHE A 356 -60.80 1.60 4.55
N PRO A 357 -61.02 0.76 3.52
CA PRO A 357 -62.15 -0.16 3.53
C PRO A 357 -61.70 -1.58 3.90
N SER A 358 -62.60 -2.18 4.68
CA SER A 358 -62.62 -3.52 5.22
C SER A 358 -62.79 -4.62 4.17
N THR A 359 -62.44 -5.82 4.61
CA THR A 359 -62.72 -7.13 4.04
C THR A 359 -64.18 -7.33 3.63
N ALA A 360 -64.44 -7.82 2.40
CA ALA A 360 -65.24 -9.03 2.10
C ALA A 360 -65.76 -9.09 0.64
N ARG A 361 -65.50 -10.24 -0.02
CA ARG A 361 -66.21 -10.84 -1.20
C ARG A 361 -65.95 -10.14 -2.56
N LEU A 362 -65.67 -10.77 -3.70
CA LEU A 362 -65.88 -12.11 -4.28
C LEU A 362 -64.70 -12.37 -5.25
N ALA A 363 -64.03 -13.52 -5.21
CA ALA A 363 -64.33 -14.77 -5.93
C ALA A 363 -64.00 -14.75 -7.45
N GLN A 364 -63.24 -15.79 -7.84
CA GLN A 364 -63.08 -16.40 -9.17
C GLN A 364 -61.96 -15.90 -10.10
N ALA A 365 -60.79 -16.52 -9.96
CA ALA A 365 -60.08 -17.32 -10.98
C ALA A 365 -58.71 -17.69 -10.37
N GLY A 366 -58.23 -18.93 -10.27
CA GLY A 366 -58.57 -20.13 -11.00
C GLY A 366 -57.27 -20.80 -11.44
N ALA A 367 -56.65 -21.54 -10.51
CA ALA A 367 -55.71 -22.66 -10.71
C ALA A 367 -54.32 -22.43 -11.35
N VAL A 368 -53.36 -23.25 -10.87
CA VAL A 368 -51.95 -23.42 -11.28
C VAL A 368 -51.02 -22.38 -10.62
N VAL A 369 -50.35 -22.65 -9.50
CA VAL A 369 -49.28 -23.64 -9.28
C VAL A 369 -49.31 -24.11 -7.82
N ALA A 370 -49.72 -25.36 -7.59
CA ALA A 370 -49.51 -26.09 -6.35
C ALA A 370 -48.61 -27.29 -6.66
N ALA A 371 -47.30 -27.08 -6.59
CA ALA A 371 -46.30 -28.14 -6.47
C ALA A 371 -44.98 -27.49 -6.01
N GLY A 372 -44.63 -27.65 -4.72
CA GLY A 372 -43.33 -27.25 -4.20
C GLY A 372 -43.25 -26.79 -2.75
N ALA A 373 -44.38 -26.56 -2.08
CA ALA A 373 -44.41 -26.08 -0.68
C ALA A 373 -44.82 -27.16 0.33
N LEU A 374 -44.25 -28.36 0.22
CA LEU A 374 -44.25 -29.37 1.26
C LEU A 374 -42.82 -29.88 1.40
N LEU A 375 -42.12 -29.40 2.44
CA LEU A 375 -41.10 -30.09 3.26
C LEU A 375 -40.29 -29.08 4.12
N LEU A 376 -40.96 -28.12 4.77
CA LEU A 376 -40.38 -27.34 5.87
C LEU A 376 -40.82 -27.93 7.21
N THR A 377 -40.35 -29.15 7.49
CA THR A 377 -40.40 -29.78 8.82
C THR A 377 -39.26 -30.81 8.92
N ALA A 378 -38.04 -30.33 9.16
CA ALA A 378 -36.96 -31.08 9.84
C ALA A 378 -35.65 -30.28 9.83
N CYS A 379 -35.42 -29.45 10.85
CA CYS A 379 -34.06 -29.04 11.25
C CYS A 379 -34.00 -28.94 12.78
N SER A 380 -33.98 -30.09 13.44
CA SER A 380 -33.19 -30.28 14.65
C SER A 380 -32.09 -31.27 14.29
N GLY A 381 -30.95 -30.75 13.88
CA GLY A 381 -29.78 -31.54 13.49
C GLY A 381 -28.53 -30.88 14.06
N ASP A 382 -27.77 -31.65 14.82
CA ASP A 382 -26.46 -31.32 15.37
C ASP A 382 -25.50 -30.75 14.31
N PRO A 383 -24.49 -29.95 14.71
CA PRO A 383 -23.54 -29.35 13.77
C PRO A 383 -22.82 -30.44 12.97
N ALA A 384 -23.01 -30.42 11.65
CA ALA A 384 -22.27 -31.27 10.73
C ALA A 384 -20.78 -30.88 10.74
N PRO A 385 -19.85 -31.85 10.75
CA PRO A 385 -18.42 -31.55 10.67
C PRO A 385 -18.10 -31.03 9.26
N SER A 386 -17.37 -29.91 9.20
CA SER A 386 -16.78 -29.39 7.97
C SER A 386 -15.89 -30.46 7.34
N ALA A 387 -16.32 -31.06 6.24
CA ALA A 387 -15.45 -31.91 5.44
C ALA A 387 -14.42 -31.02 4.74
N SER A 388 -13.14 -31.12 5.13
CA SER A 388 -12.05 -30.63 4.28
C SER A 388 -12.04 -31.47 3.01
N THR A 389 -12.33 -30.87 1.87
CA THR A 389 -11.96 -31.46 0.58
C THR A 389 -10.44 -31.47 0.51
N ALA A 390 -9.82 -32.57 0.91
CA ALA A 390 -8.43 -32.84 0.59
C ALA A 390 -8.33 -32.91 -0.94
N LEU A 391 -7.61 -31.99 -1.54
CA LEU A 391 -7.26 -32.06 -2.96
C LEU A 391 -6.38 -33.31 -3.14
N ALA A 392 -6.79 -34.23 -4.01
CA ALA A 392 -6.03 -35.43 -4.33
C ALA A 392 -5.10 -35.13 -5.51
N ASP A 393 -3.80 -35.41 -5.36
CA ASP A 393 -2.82 -35.36 -6.44
C ASP A 393 -3.17 -36.45 -7.48
N SER A 394 -3.54 -36.05 -8.69
CA SER A 394 -3.91 -36.96 -9.78
C SER A 394 -2.71 -37.68 -10.38
N GLY A 395 -1.48 -37.23 -10.10
CA GLY A 395 -0.26 -37.72 -10.74
C GLY A 395 -0.15 -37.34 -12.22
N GLU A 396 -1.07 -36.54 -12.75
CA GLU A 396 -1.03 -36.07 -14.14
C GLU A 396 -0.01 -34.92 -14.29
N GLN A 397 0.66 -34.87 -15.45
CA GLN A 397 1.50 -33.73 -15.81
C GLN A 397 0.63 -32.49 -16.04
N ILE A 398 1.15 -31.33 -15.62
CA ILE A 398 0.50 -30.04 -15.80
C ILE A 398 1.12 -29.37 -17.03
N ASP A 399 0.33 -29.14 -18.07
CA ASP A 399 0.85 -28.58 -19.33
C ASP A 399 1.38 -27.15 -19.15
N SER A 400 0.67 -26.32 -18.40
CA SER A 400 1.13 -24.96 -18.09
C SER A 400 0.52 -24.44 -16.79
N ILE A 401 1.23 -23.56 -16.11
CA ILE A 401 0.65 -22.70 -15.08
C ILE A 401 0.92 -21.22 -15.40
N THR A 402 0.00 -20.37 -14.99
CA THR A 402 0.13 -18.92 -15.07
C THR A 402 0.22 -18.34 -13.67
N VAL A 403 1.29 -17.60 -13.41
CA VAL A 403 1.58 -16.97 -12.12
C VAL A 403 1.49 -15.46 -12.26
N ALA A 404 0.92 -14.76 -11.28
CA ALA A 404 0.93 -13.30 -11.22
C ALA A 404 1.76 -12.81 -10.03
N LEU A 405 2.77 -11.98 -10.32
CA LEU A 405 3.58 -11.29 -9.32
C LEU A 405 3.28 -9.79 -9.29
N PRO A 406 3.39 -9.12 -8.13
CA PRO A 406 3.39 -7.67 -8.07
C PRO A 406 4.63 -7.10 -8.76
N GLY A 407 4.62 -5.80 -9.06
CA GLY A 407 5.78 -5.09 -9.60
C GLY A 407 6.02 -5.32 -11.09
N SER A 408 7.24 -5.05 -11.54
CA SER A 408 7.70 -5.16 -12.93
C SER A 408 9.21 -5.42 -12.93
N LEU A 409 9.71 -6.08 -13.97
CA LEU A 409 11.14 -6.32 -14.20
C LEU A 409 11.56 -5.72 -15.54
N SER A 410 12.70 -5.03 -15.54
CA SER A 410 13.32 -4.52 -16.78
C SER A 410 14.46 -5.42 -17.29
N ASN A 411 15.08 -6.18 -16.40
CA ASN A 411 16.12 -7.16 -16.67
C ASN A 411 15.97 -8.37 -15.72
N LEU A 412 16.16 -9.58 -16.22
CA LEU A 412 16.13 -10.81 -15.43
C LEU A 412 17.42 -11.08 -14.66
N TYR A 413 18.56 -10.54 -15.11
CA TYR A 413 19.85 -10.73 -14.46
C TYR A 413 19.94 -9.96 -13.15
N VAL A 414 20.03 -10.71 -12.05
CA VAL A 414 19.98 -10.19 -10.67
C VAL A 414 21.14 -9.23 -10.36
N GLY A 415 22.28 -9.38 -11.03
CA GLY A 415 23.41 -8.47 -10.89
C GLY A 415 23.09 -7.03 -11.32
N GLN A 416 22.28 -6.85 -12.37
CA GLN A 416 21.93 -5.52 -12.93
C GLN A 416 20.66 -4.93 -12.30
N GLU A 417 19.69 -5.78 -11.95
CA GLU A 417 18.46 -5.38 -11.29
C GLU A 417 18.24 -6.27 -10.06
N SER A 418 18.40 -5.68 -8.87
CA SER A 418 18.22 -6.39 -7.61
C SER A 418 16.89 -6.02 -6.95
N GLY A 419 16.07 -7.04 -6.73
CA GLY A 419 14.78 -6.95 -6.07
C GLY A 419 14.26 -8.36 -5.83
N ILE A 420 13.47 -8.56 -4.77
CA ILE A 420 13.01 -9.90 -4.36
C ILE A 420 12.36 -10.70 -5.52
N LEU A 421 11.70 -9.99 -6.44
CA LEU A 421 11.11 -10.56 -7.65
C LEU A 421 12.17 -11.13 -8.61
N ASN A 422 13.29 -10.43 -8.83
CA ASN A 422 14.39 -10.91 -9.66
C ASN A 422 14.97 -12.22 -9.11
N TYR A 423 15.14 -12.33 -7.79
CA TYR A 423 15.62 -13.57 -7.16
C TYR A 423 14.66 -14.73 -7.43
N TYR A 424 13.34 -14.52 -7.24
CA TYR A 424 12.34 -15.55 -7.54
C TYR A 424 12.38 -15.99 -9.00
N ILE A 425 12.37 -15.04 -9.92
CA ILE A 425 12.35 -15.32 -11.36
C ILE A 425 13.65 -15.99 -11.83
N ALA A 426 14.80 -15.49 -11.41
CA ALA A 426 16.09 -16.08 -11.79
C ALA A 426 16.29 -17.48 -11.18
N SER A 427 15.80 -17.73 -9.95
CA SER A 427 15.90 -19.04 -9.28
C SER A 427 15.12 -20.17 -9.97
N ILE A 428 14.18 -19.83 -10.87
CA ILE A 428 13.48 -20.82 -11.71
C ILE A 428 14.42 -21.37 -12.80
N ALA A 429 15.37 -20.55 -13.27
CA ALA A 429 16.28 -20.87 -14.37
C ALA A 429 17.74 -21.09 -13.98
N GLN A 430 18.17 -20.65 -12.79
CA GLN A 430 19.54 -20.76 -12.34
C GLN A 430 19.57 -21.43 -10.96
N GLU A 431 20.67 -22.12 -10.66
CA GLU A 431 20.93 -22.70 -9.34
C GLU A 431 22.12 -21.99 -8.69
N GLY A 432 22.21 -22.14 -7.37
CA GLY A 432 23.43 -21.86 -6.62
C GLY A 432 24.24 -23.14 -6.43
N LEU A 433 25.38 -23.00 -5.73
CA LEU A 433 26.16 -24.17 -5.30
C LEU A 433 25.38 -25.00 -4.29
N VAL A 434 24.58 -24.34 -3.45
CA VAL A 434 23.68 -24.97 -2.49
C VAL A 434 22.24 -24.46 -2.67
N ALA A 435 21.28 -25.22 -2.16
CA ALA A 435 19.87 -24.83 -2.09
C ALA A 435 19.46 -24.60 -0.62
N ILE A 436 18.35 -23.90 -0.43
CA ILE A 436 17.71 -23.73 0.88
C ILE A 436 16.35 -24.42 0.83
N ASP A 437 16.11 -25.34 1.76
CA ASP A 437 14.83 -26.04 1.86
C ASP A 437 13.77 -25.22 2.63
N ALA A 438 12.57 -25.80 2.76
CA ALA A 438 11.43 -25.16 3.42
C ALA A 438 11.67 -24.87 4.92
N ASP A 439 12.58 -25.61 5.56
CA ASP A 439 12.97 -25.39 6.97
C ASP A 439 14.12 -24.39 7.09
N GLY A 440 14.63 -23.87 5.97
CA GLY A 440 15.73 -22.92 5.91
C GLY A 440 17.11 -23.57 6.06
N ALA A 441 17.20 -24.90 5.93
CA ALA A 441 18.43 -25.66 5.98
C ALA A 441 19.11 -25.73 4.60
N ILE A 442 20.44 -25.82 4.61
CA ILE A 442 21.26 -25.87 3.41
C ILE A 442 21.27 -27.29 2.86
N GLN A 443 20.95 -27.45 1.59
CA GLN A 443 20.94 -28.71 0.86
C GLN A 443 21.93 -28.68 -0.31
N PRO A 444 22.45 -29.84 -0.74
CA PRO A 444 23.17 -29.94 -2.01
C PRO A 444 22.32 -29.38 -3.17
N ALA A 445 22.92 -28.50 -3.96
CA ALA A 445 22.44 -28.09 -5.27
C ALA A 445 23.57 -28.38 -6.24
N LEU A 446 23.99 -27.44 -7.10
CA LEU A 446 25.03 -27.67 -8.11
C LEU A 446 26.34 -28.29 -7.55
N ALA A 447 26.65 -28.04 -6.27
CA ALA A 447 27.62 -28.82 -5.53
C ALA A 447 26.94 -30.04 -4.85
N GLU A 448 27.41 -31.25 -5.16
CA GLU A 448 26.90 -32.48 -4.52
C GLU A 448 27.33 -32.59 -3.06
N SER A 449 28.46 -31.98 -2.71
CA SER A 449 28.95 -31.87 -1.35
C SER A 449 29.82 -30.64 -1.16
N TRP A 450 30.00 -30.23 0.10
CA TRP A 450 30.94 -29.20 0.46
C TRP A 450 31.56 -29.48 1.81
N SER A 451 32.72 -28.89 2.05
CA SER A 451 33.39 -28.94 3.35
C SER A 451 33.90 -27.55 3.74
N GLN A 452 34.02 -27.33 5.04
CA GLN A 452 34.56 -26.12 5.63
C GLN A 452 35.72 -26.53 6.54
N PRO A 453 36.96 -26.67 6.01
CA PRO A 453 38.12 -27.13 6.79
C PRO A 453 38.52 -26.16 7.92
N ASP A 454 38.21 -24.87 7.79
CA ASP A 454 38.40 -23.84 8.79
C ASP A 454 37.32 -22.74 8.68
N ASP A 455 37.38 -21.70 9.52
CA ASP A 455 36.31 -20.71 9.62
C ASP A 455 36.19 -19.78 8.38
N VAL A 456 37.11 -19.84 7.43
CA VAL A 456 37.17 -18.94 6.26
C VAL A 456 37.26 -19.64 4.91
N THR A 457 37.54 -20.93 4.86
CA THR A 457 37.67 -21.70 3.62
C THR A 457 36.47 -22.62 3.40
N TYR A 458 35.88 -22.56 2.21
CA TYR A 458 34.79 -23.42 1.76
C TYR A 458 35.19 -24.13 0.47
N VAL A 459 35.10 -25.46 0.46
CA VAL A 459 35.44 -26.31 -0.70
C VAL A 459 34.17 -26.98 -1.19
N TYR A 460 33.80 -26.75 -2.45
CA TYR A 460 32.61 -27.30 -3.09
C TYR A 460 33.00 -28.30 -4.17
N GLU A 461 32.44 -29.50 -4.10
CA GLU A 461 32.56 -30.52 -5.16
C GLU A 461 31.31 -30.45 -6.05
N LEU A 462 31.53 -30.12 -7.31
CA LEU A 462 30.49 -30.04 -8.33
C LEU A 462 30.13 -31.45 -8.81
N ARG A 463 28.85 -31.65 -9.11
CA ARG A 463 28.38 -32.90 -9.71
C ARG A 463 28.85 -33.05 -11.16
N ASP A 464 29.22 -34.28 -11.52
CA ASP A 464 29.71 -34.64 -12.86
C ASP A 464 28.63 -34.65 -13.96
N ASP A 465 27.35 -34.69 -13.57
CA ASP A 465 26.20 -34.73 -14.48
C ASP A 465 25.51 -33.37 -14.64
N ALA A 466 26.06 -32.29 -14.08
CA ALA A 466 25.49 -30.95 -14.25
C ALA A 466 25.62 -30.46 -15.70
N MET A 467 24.49 -29.99 -16.24
CA MET A 467 24.37 -29.45 -17.58
C MET A 467 23.68 -28.09 -17.56
N PHE A 468 24.10 -27.19 -18.45
CA PHE A 468 23.31 -26.02 -18.79
C PHE A 468 22.07 -26.42 -19.60
N GLN A 469 21.11 -25.50 -19.70
CA GLN A 469 19.86 -25.70 -20.43
C GLN A 469 20.02 -25.92 -21.94
N ASP A 470 21.19 -25.64 -22.51
CA ASP A 470 21.54 -25.96 -23.92
C ASP A 470 22.20 -27.34 -24.10
N GLY A 471 22.41 -28.07 -23.00
CA GLY A 471 23.03 -29.40 -22.98
C GLY A 471 24.56 -29.39 -22.88
N THR A 472 25.19 -28.22 -22.74
CA THR A 472 26.63 -28.15 -22.46
C THR A 472 26.93 -28.50 -21.00
N PRO A 473 28.03 -29.22 -20.70
CA PRO A 473 28.38 -29.57 -19.33
C PRO A 473 28.80 -28.32 -18.55
N VAL A 474 28.43 -28.27 -17.27
CA VAL A 474 28.91 -27.25 -16.33
C VAL A 474 30.34 -27.56 -15.93
N THR A 475 31.20 -26.55 -15.92
CA THR A 475 32.59 -26.70 -15.48
C THR A 475 32.90 -25.83 -14.25
N ALA A 476 33.96 -26.18 -13.51
CA ALA A 476 34.44 -25.33 -12.42
C ALA A 476 34.83 -23.91 -12.90
N ASP A 477 35.25 -23.77 -14.17
CA ASP A 477 35.57 -22.46 -14.76
C ASP A 477 34.32 -21.57 -14.90
N ASP A 478 33.14 -22.15 -15.19
CA ASP A 478 31.87 -21.41 -15.25
C ASP A 478 31.41 -20.94 -13.87
N VAL A 479 31.63 -21.76 -12.84
CA VAL A 479 31.32 -21.42 -11.45
C VAL A 479 32.23 -20.30 -10.96
N VAL A 480 33.55 -20.45 -11.15
CA VAL A 480 34.52 -19.42 -10.78
C VAL A 480 34.21 -18.11 -11.51
N PHE A 481 33.85 -18.18 -12.79
CA PHE A 481 33.41 -17.02 -13.56
C PHE A 481 32.17 -16.36 -12.94
N SER A 482 31.09 -17.13 -12.75
CA SER A 482 29.80 -16.62 -12.23
C SER A 482 29.95 -15.94 -10.87
N LEU A 483 30.74 -16.52 -9.97
CA LEU A 483 30.96 -15.96 -8.64
C LEU A 483 31.87 -14.73 -8.66
N ASN A 484 32.81 -14.63 -9.60
CA ASN A 484 33.59 -13.41 -9.78
C ASN A 484 32.77 -12.29 -10.43
N GLU A 485 31.86 -12.60 -11.36
CA GLU A 485 30.89 -11.63 -11.86
C GLU A 485 29.96 -11.14 -10.75
N ALA A 486 29.51 -12.04 -9.86
CA ALA A 486 28.70 -11.66 -8.71
C ALA A 486 29.47 -10.76 -7.71
N ARG A 487 30.81 -10.86 -7.65
CA ARG A 487 31.70 -10.01 -6.84
C ARG A 487 31.94 -8.63 -7.43
N ASP A 488 31.85 -8.48 -8.75
CA ASP A 488 32.16 -7.22 -9.41
C ASP A 488 31.07 -6.18 -9.14
N GLU A 489 31.40 -5.11 -8.40
CA GLU A 489 30.45 -4.04 -8.04
C GLU A 489 29.97 -3.23 -9.26
N THR A 490 30.71 -3.27 -10.37
CA THR A 490 30.35 -2.56 -11.62
C THR A 490 29.41 -3.42 -12.46
N THR A 491 29.72 -4.71 -12.61
CA THR A 491 28.91 -5.61 -13.42
C THR A 491 27.68 -6.12 -12.67
N SER A 492 27.80 -6.33 -11.37
CA SER A 492 26.77 -6.94 -10.51
C SER A 492 26.58 -6.19 -9.19
N PRO A 493 26.26 -4.87 -9.21
CA PRO A 493 26.00 -4.11 -7.98
C PRO A 493 24.90 -4.73 -7.11
N GLY A 494 23.98 -5.50 -7.71
CA GLY A 494 22.92 -6.22 -7.02
C GLY A 494 23.35 -7.45 -6.21
N LEU A 495 24.53 -8.01 -6.48
CA LEU A 495 25.04 -9.24 -5.83
C LEU A 495 26.32 -8.98 -5.02
N ALA A 496 27.11 -7.98 -5.40
CA ALA A 496 28.44 -7.74 -4.83
C ALA A 496 28.46 -7.55 -3.30
N TYR A 497 27.37 -7.05 -2.71
CA TYR A 497 27.26 -6.88 -1.26
C TYR A 497 27.24 -8.20 -0.47
N TYR A 498 26.80 -9.31 -1.08
CA TYR A 498 26.87 -10.63 -0.46
C TYR A 498 28.27 -11.25 -0.53
N MET A 499 29.13 -10.67 -1.35
CA MET A 499 30.45 -11.21 -1.67
C MET A 499 31.60 -10.33 -1.14
N THR A 500 31.30 -9.31 -0.33
CA THR A 500 32.28 -8.33 0.19
C THR A 500 33.43 -8.99 0.96
N ASN A 501 33.15 -10.07 1.68
CA ASN A 501 34.15 -10.79 2.48
C ASN A 501 34.84 -11.92 1.71
N VAL A 502 34.57 -12.09 0.41
CA VAL A 502 35.26 -13.11 -0.40
C VAL A 502 36.61 -12.57 -0.83
N GLU A 503 37.69 -13.23 -0.42
CA GLU A 503 39.05 -12.94 -0.85
C GLU A 503 39.33 -13.54 -2.23
N SER A 504 39.07 -14.83 -2.42
CA SER A 504 39.32 -15.55 -3.66
C SER A 504 38.24 -16.60 -3.96
N VAL A 505 38.06 -16.85 -5.26
CA VAL A 505 37.26 -17.96 -5.79
C VAL A 505 38.15 -18.66 -6.81
N GLU A 506 38.54 -19.91 -6.53
CA GLU A 506 39.56 -20.62 -7.27
C GLU A 506 39.06 -22.00 -7.70
N LYS A 507 39.42 -22.39 -8.93
CA LYS A 507 39.30 -23.77 -9.38
C LYS A 507 40.45 -24.58 -8.78
N THR A 508 40.16 -25.44 -7.81
CA THR A 508 41.16 -26.26 -7.11
C THR A 508 41.23 -27.71 -7.62
N GLY A 509 40.24 -28.11 -8.42
CA GLY A 509 40.19 -29.39 -9.14
C GLY A 509 39.39 -29.28 -10.43
N ASP A 510 39.22 -30.39 -11.17
CA ASP A 510 38.44 -30.37 -12.42
C ASP A 510 36.94 -30.07 -12.17
N SER A 511 36.39 -30.62 -11.08
CA SER A 511 35.03 -30.40 -10.57
C SER A 511 35.02 -29.74 -9.18
N GLU A 512 36.12 -29.14 -8.73
CA GLU A 512 36.25 -28.59 -7.37
C GLU A 512 36.49 -27.07 -7.39
N VAL A 513 35.71 -26.33 -6.60
CA VAL A 513 35.85 -24.88 -6.41
C VAL A 513 36.07 -24.55 -4.94
N THR A 514 37.15 -23.83 -4.65
CA THR A 514 37.46 -23.33 -3.30
C THR A 514 37.21 -21.84 -3.22
N ILE A 515 36.51 -21.43 -2.17
CA ILE A 515 36.25 -20.03 -1.84
C ILE A 515 36.91 -19.71 -0.50
N THR A 516 37.71 -18.64 -0.47
CA THR A 516 38.36 -18.15 0.75
C THR A 516 37.78 -16.80 1.13
N LEU A 517 37.45 -16.64 2.41
CA LEU A 517 36.95 -15.40 2.98
C LEU A 517 38.06 -14.62 3.69
N THR A 518 37.93 -13.29 3.74
CA THR A 518 38.83 -12.41 4.50
C THR A 518 38.62 -12.51 6.01
N GLU A 519 37.42 -12.89 6.44
CA GLU A 519 37.03 -13.11 7.83
C GLU A 519 35.87 -14.11 7.93
N PRO A 520 35.65 -14.76 9.09
CA PRO A 520 34.53 -15.68 9.27
C PRO A 520 33.17 -14.98 9.06
N ASP A 521 32.32 -15.56 8.20
CA ASP A 521 30.97 -15.07 7.93
C ASP A 521 29.94 -16.21 8.07
N ALA A 522 29.06 -16.09 9.06
CA ALA A 522 28.03 -17.08 9.35
C ALA A 522 26.91 -17.15 8.29
N ALA A 523 26.74 -16.10 7.46
CA ALA A 523 25.77 -16.07 6.39
C ALA A 523 26.32 -16.67 5.08
N PHE A 524 27.64 -16.79 4.93
CA PHE A 524 28.28 -17.10 3.65
C PHE A 524 27.78 -18.40 3.01
N ALA A 525 27.67 -19.47 3.80
CA ALA A 525 27.16 -20.75 3.31
C ALA A 525 25.75 -20.62 2.70
N LYS A 526 24.88 -19.77 3.26
CA LYS A 526 23.55 -19.49 2.68
C LYS A 526 23.64 -18.58 1.46
N ASN A 527 24.61 -17.67 1.43
CA ASN A 527 24.82 -16.78 0.28
C ASN A 527 25.22 -17.53 -1.00
N MET A 528 25.73 -18.77 -0.87
CA MET A 528 26.02 -19.67 -2.00
C MET A 528 24.78 -20.35 -2.60
N SER A 529 23.57 -19.92 -2.21
CA SER A 529 22.30 -20.24 -2.86
C SER A 529 21.79 -19.09 -3.74
N THR A 530 20.73 -19.34 -4.50
CA THR A 530 19.96 -18.30 -5.21
C THR A 530 19.18 -17.37 -4.28
N GLY A 531 19.11 -17.67 -2.97
CA GLY A 531 18.67 -16.71 -1.94
C GLY A 531 19.73 -15.67 -1.57
N GLY A 532 20.95 -15.81 -2.10
CA GLY A 532 22.06 -14.88 -1.94
C GLY A 532 22.67 -14.49 -3.28
N ALA A 533 23.95 -14.80 -3.50
CA ALA A 533 24.71 -14.33 -4.67
C ALA A 533 24.99 -15.38 -5.75
N ALA A 534 24.78 -16.66 -5.47
CA ALA A 534 25.17 -17.72 -6.40
C ALA A 534 24.07 -17.98 -7.44
N PHE A 535 24.16 -17.27 -8.57
CA PHE A 535 23.37 -17.52 -9.77
C PHE A 535 24.29 -18.01 -10.89
N ILE A 536 24.46 -19.34 -10.98
CA ILE A 536 25.43 -19.91 -11.92
C ILE A 536 24.96 -19.78 -13.36
N THR A 537 25.86 -19.36 -14.25
CA THR A 537 25.63 -19.14 -15.67
C THR A 537 26.81 -19.64 -16.50
N SER A 538 26.61 -19.83 -17.81
CA SER A 538 27.67 -20.26 -18.72
C SER A 538 28.56 -19.08 -19.10
N LYS A 539 29.87 -19.23 -18.88
CA LYS A 539 30.85 -18.22 -19.30
C LYS A 539 30.82 -18.01 -20.81
N ALA A 540 30.75 -19.10 -21.57
CA ALA A 540 30.71 -19.04 -23.03
C ALA A 540 29.47 -18.28 -23.54
N PHE A 541 28.31 -18.50 -22.92
CA PHE A 541 27.09 -17.76 -23.24
C PHE A 541 27.21 -16.29 -22.86
N TRP A 542 27.77 -15.98 -21.70
CA TRP A 542 28.00 -14.61 -21.26
C TRP A 542 28.91 -13.84 -22.24
N ASP A 543 30.06 -14.42 -22.58
CA ASP A 543 31.03 -13.84 -23.50
C ASP A 543 30.43 -13.64 -24.90
N ALA A 544 29.62 -14.60 -25.39
CA ALA A 544 28.95 -14.50 -26.68
C ALA A 544 27.91 -13.36 -26.75
N ASN A 545 27.45 -12.85 -25.60
CA ASN A 545 26.48 -11.77 -25.49
C ASN A 545 27.10 -10.49 -24.91
N ASP A 546 28.43 -10.37 -24.85
CA ASP A 546 29.15 -9.22 -24.30
C ASP A 546 28.69 -8.84 -22.87
N GLY A 547 28.29 -9.84 -22.07
CA GLY A 547 27.74 -9.67 -20.73
C GLY A 547 26.33 -9.05 -20.66
N ASN A 548 25.69 -8.79 -21.78
CA ASN A 548 24.33 -8.27 -21.85
C ASN A 548 23.31 -9.42 -21.79
N VAL A 549 23.17 -10.06 -20.63
CA VAL A 549 22.24 -11.16 -20.37
C VAL A 549 21.01 -10.72 -19.57
N GLY A 550 19.96 -11.54 -19.56
CA GLY A 550 18.69 -11.26 -18.88
C GLY A 550 17.80 -10.22 -19.57
N THR A 551 18.08 -9.89 -20.83
CA THR A 551 17.28 -8.96 -21.65
C THR A 551 16.35 -9.71 -22.60
N ALA A 552 15.37 -9.00 -23.19
CA ALA A 552 14.48 -9.59 -24.19
C ALA A 552 15.21 -10.17 -25.43
N SER A 553 16.41 -9.66 -25.74
CA SER A 553 17.25 -10.12 -26.86
C SER A 553 18.28 -11.19 -26.48
N SER A 554 18.59 -11.32 -25.20
CA SER A 554 19.61 -12.22 -24.67
C SER A 554 19.13 -12.66 -23.29
N LEU A 555 18.39 -13.78 -23.26
CA LEU A 555 17.70 -14.28 -22.08
C LEU A 555 18.70 -14.83 -21.05
N LEU A 556 18.20 -15.21 -19.87
CA LEU A 556 19.02 -15.94 -18.91
C LEU A 556 19.28 -17.36 -19.38
N MET A 557 20.52 -17.80 -19.21
CA MET A 557 20.92 -19.19 -19.28
C MET A 557 21.45 -19.63 -17.92
N GLY A 558 20.99 -20.78 -17.46
CA GLY A 558 21.45 -21.37 -16.21
C GLY A 558 21.39 -22.89 -16.23
N THR A 559 21.47 -23.45 -15.03
CA THR A 559 21.47 -24.90 -14.77
C THR A 559 20.14 -25.38 -14.18
N GLY A 560 19.19 -24.48 -13.95
CA GLY A 560 17.93 -24.79 -13.28
C GLY A 560 16.91 -25.57 -14.12
N PRO A 561 15.81 -26.01 -13.49
CA PRO A 561 14.79 -26.89 -14.09
C PRO A 561 14.05 -26.31 -15.29
N TYR A 562 14.08 -25.00 -15.49
CA TYR A 562 13.36 -24.32 -16.56
C TYR A 562 14.24 -23.32 -17.28
N LYS A 563 14.22 -23.31 -18.61
CA LYS A 563 14.84 -22.26 -19.42
C LYS A 563 13.86 -21.13 -19.68
N VAL A 564 14.36 -19.91 -19.77
CA VAL A 564 13.55 -18.76 -20.23
C VAL A 564 13.36 -18.88 -21.74
N THR A 565 12.12 -18.78 -22.22
CA THR A 565 11.78 -18.81 -23.65
C THR A 565 11.33 -17.46 -24.18
N GLU A 566 10.78 -16.60 -23.33
CA GLU A 566 10.40 -15.23 -23.66
C GLU A 566 10.53 -14.33 -22.44
N PHE A 567 10.98 -13.10 -22.66
CA PHE A 567 10.92 -12.04 -21.67
C PHE A 567 10.44 -10.75 -22.33
N ALA A 568 9.28 -10.29 -21.87
CA ALA A 568 8.72 -9.00 -22.21
C ALA A 568 8.82 -8.09 -20.98
N PRO A 569 9.76 -7.13 -20.96
CA PRO A 569 9.92 -6.20 -19.85
C PRO A 569 8.60 -5.56 -19.44
N ASP A 570 8.42 -5.40 -18.13
CA ASP A 570 7.20 -4.89 -17.49
C ASP A 570 5.89 -5.67 -17.75
N SER A 571 5.94 -6.77 -18.49
CA SER A 571 4.76 -7.54 -18.88
C SER A 571 4.80 -8.97 -18.35
N HIS A 572 5.72 -9.80 -18.83
CA HIS A 572 5.77 -11.21 -18.46
C HIS A 572 7.11 -11.87 -18.79
N VAL A 573 7.31 -13.06 -18.22
CA VAL A 573 8.38 -13.98 -18.56
C VAL A 573 7.79 -15.38 -18.72
N THR A 574 8.21 -16.09 -19.77
CA THR A 574 7.76 -17.45 -20.05
C THR A 574 8.93 -18.42 -19.92
N PHE A 575 8.63 -19.57 -19.34
CA PHE A 575 9.57 -20.65 -19.08
C PHE A 575 9.09 -21.96 -19.67
N GLU A 576 10.04 -22.78 -20.10
CA GLU A 576 9.83 -24.17 -20.47
C GLU A 576 10.75 -25.06 -19.65
N ARG A 577 10.21 -26.18 -19.17
CA ARG A 577 10.98 -27.19 -18.46
C ARG A 577 12.09 -27.74 -19.36
N THR A 578 13.28 -27.96 -18.81
CA THR A 578 14.38 -28.61 -19.51
C THR A 578 14.51 -30.08 -19.11
N ASP A 579 14.96 -30.92 -20.05
CA ASP A 579 15.30 -32.32 -19.78
C ASP A 579 16.76 -32.48 -19.29
N THR A 580 17.52 -31.38 -19.21
CA THR A 580 18.94 -31.36 -18.83
C THR A 580 19.17 -31.22 -17.32
N TRP A 581 18.12 -30.93 -16.54
CA TRP A 581 18.27 -30.74 -15.10
C TRP A 581 18.43 -32.09 -14.39
N TRP A 582 19.43 -32.18 -13.51
CA TRP A 582 19.80 -33.39 -12.78
C TRP A 582 18.77 -33.82 -11.72
N GLY A 583 17.90 -32.91 -11.29
CA GLY A 583 16.90 -33.13 -10.25
C GLY A 583 15.68 -33.94 -10.69
N GLU A 584 14.71 -34.08 -9.78
CA GLU A 584 13.43 -34.71 -10.12
C GLU A 584 12.65 -33.84 -11.10
N GLU A 585 12.26 -34.41 -12.25
CA GLU A 585 11.54 -33.71 -13.31
C GLU A 585 10.30 -32.98 -12.77
N PRO A 586 10.22 -31.63 -12.86
CA PRO A 586 9.05 -30.89 -12.40
C PRO A 586 7.78 -31.29 -13.15
N LYS A 587 6.64 -31.42 -12.44
CA LYS A 587 5.36 -31.82 -13.05
C LYS A 587 4.79 -30.81 -14.06
N VAL A 588 5.18 -29.54 -13.95
CA VAL A 588 4.69 -28.45 -14.79
C VAL A 588 5.60 -28.28 -16.01
N LYS A 589 5.07 -28.34 -17.23
CA LYS A 589 5.90 -28.21 -18.45
C LYS A 589 6.25 -26.77 -18.79
N SER A 590 5.33 -25.83 -18.57
CA SER A 590 5.54 -24.40 -18.87
C SER A 590 5.00 -23.50 -17.76
N ILE A 591 5.72 -22.41 -17.50
CA ILE A 591 5.34 -21.40 -16.51
C ILE A 591 5.32 -20.05 -17.20
N THR A 592 4.20 -19.34 -17.14
CA THR A 592 4.13 -17.94 -17.54
C THR A 592 3.97 -17.08 -16.29
N VAL A 593 4.92 -16.20 -16.03
CA VAL A 593 4.83 -15.24 -14.92
C VAL A 593 4.49 -13.87 -15.46
N ASN A 594 3.30 -13.38 -15.11
CA ASN A 594 2.81 -12.06 -15.46
C ASN A 594 3.16 -11.05 -14.35
N PHE A 595 3.75 -9.93 -14.75
CA PHE A 595 3.98 -8.78 -13.88
C PHE A 595 2.73 -7.90 -13.92
N ILE A 596 1.93 -7.98 -12.86
CA ILE A 596 0.69 -7.23 -12.75
C ILE A 596 0.84 -6.38 -11.49
N PRO A 597 1.23 -5.10 -11.58
CA PRO A 597 1.48 -4.28 -10.40
C PRO A 597 0.25 -4.11 -9.50
N ASP A 598 -0.93 -4.01 -10.11
CA ASP A 598 -2.20 -3.78 -9.43
C ASP A 598 -2.72 -5.06 -8.76
N GLU A 599 -2.88 -5.00 -7.43
CA GLU A 599 -3.32 -6.11 -6.59
C GLU A 599 -4.72 -6.61 -6.96
N SER A 600 -5.67 -5.68 -7.15
CA SER A 600 -7.03 -6.04 -7.54
C SER A 600 -7.09 -6.74 -8.89
N THR A 601 -6.24 -6.33 -9.85
CA THR A 601 -6.13 -7.00 -11.15
C THR A 601 -5.61 -8.42 -11.00
N ARG A 602 -4.61 -8.66 -10.15
CA ARG A 602 -4.12 -10.02 -9.85
C ARG A 602 -5.20 -10.88 -9.19
N LEU A 603 -5.90 -10.36 -8.19
CA LEU A 603 -6.97 -11.08 -7.49
C LEU A 603 -8.11 -11.47 -8.43
N LEU A 604 -8.55 -10.52 -9.28
CA LEU A 604 -9.61 -10.78 -10.25
C LEU A 604 -9.18 -11.82 -11.30
N ALA A 605 -7.95 -11.74 -11.78
CA ALA A 605 -7.42 -12.70 -12.74
C ALA A 605 -7.30 -14.11 -12.13
N ALA A 606 -6.99 -14.21 -10.83
CA ALA A 606 -7.02 -15.48 -10.11
C ALA A 606 -8.45 -16.03 -9.95
N GLN A 607 -9.42 -15.17 -9.62
CA GLN A 607 -10.83 -15.58 -9.47
C GLN A 607 -11.49 -15.99 -10.79
N SER A 608 -11.09 -15.38 -11.92
CA SER A 608 -11.58 -15.75 -13.25
C SER A 608 -10.95 -17.03 -13.79
N GLY A 609 -9.86 -17.50 -13.18
CA GLY A 609 -9.05 -18.60 -13.70
C GLY A 609 -8.11 -18.21 -14.83
N ASP A 610 -7.90 -16.90 -15.06
CA ASP A 610 -6.88 -16.41 -16.01
C ASP A 610 -5.46 -16.54 -15.43
N ILE A 611 -5.34 -16.62 -14.09
CA ILE A 611 -4.11 -16.85 -13.33
C ILE A 611 -4.34 -18.04 -12.40
N ASP A 612 -3.43 -19.01 -12.39
CA ASP A 612 -3.50 -20.17 -11.50
C ASP A 612 -2.97 -19.84 -10.09
N VAL A 613 -1.95 -18.99 -10.00
CA VAL A 613 -1.32 -18.58 -8.74
C VAL A 613 -1.08 -17.07 -8.72
N ALA A 614 -1.61 -16.36 -7.72
CA ALA A 614 -1.38 -14.93 -7.56
C ALA A 614 -0.74 -14.62 -6.20
N PHE A 615 0.31 -13.80 -6.21
CA PHE A 615 1.01 -13.37 -5.00
C PHE A 615 0.54 -11.99 -4.53
N ASN A 616 0.53 -11.80 -3.21
CA ASN A 616 0.13 -10.56 -2.54
C ASN A 616 -1.24 -10.05 -3.04
N VAL A 617 -2.28 -10.87 -2.96
CA VAL A 617 -3.65 -10.60 -3.42
C VAL A 617 -4.69 -10.67 -2.30
#